data_AF-A0A5B9Q6H6-F1
#
_entry.id   AF-A0A5B9Q6H6-F1
#
_cell.length_a   1.000
_cell.length_b   1.000
_cell.length_c   1.000
_cell.angle_alpha   90.00
_cell.angle_beta   90.00
_cell.angle_gamma   90.00
#
_symmetry.space_group_name_H-M   'P 1'
#
loop_
_entity.id
_entity.type
_entity.pdbx_description
1 polymer ?
#
loop_
_entity_poly.entity_id
_entity_poly.type
_entity_poly.pdbx_seq_one_letter_code
_entity_poly.pdbx_strand_id
1 'polypeptide(L)'
;MKLPQFGIKALLAITTLVALWCSTLTAYTGSDDIQVFIWTAIIVMSGAAAGSYSGRRRAYWAGFCGAMLLMSMKNVFVYGAALRWTSTAARALTIFLREDASYQEPIIGNVDSTLMLIIFIAASAVIGWLSVFVYDQCSKAE
;
A
#
# COMPACT_ATOMS: atom_id res chain seq x y z
N MET A 1 -9.68 31.88 -1.93
CA MET A 1 -9.24 30.51 -1.63
C MET A 1 -9.70 29.60 -2.76
N LYS A 2 -8.79 29.03 -3.56
CA LYS A 2 -9.14 28.04 -4.58
C LYS A 2 -9.23 26.68 -3.89
N LEU A 3 -10.43 26.10 -3.81
CA LEU A 3 -10.58 24.69 -3.45
C LEU A 3 -9.83 23.83 -4.47
N PRO A 4 -9.03 22.83 -4.06
CA PRO A 4 -8.42 21.91 -5.00
C PRO A 4 -9.55 21.21 -5.77
N GLN A 5 -9.67 21.52 -7.07
CA GLN A 5 -10.62 20.86 -7.94
C GLN A 5 -10.13 19.42 -8.13
N PHE A 6 -10.58 18.52 -7.27
CA PHE A 6 -10.53 17.09 -7.54
C PHE A 6 -11.38 16.85 -8.78
N GLY A 7 -10.73 16.76 -9.95
CA GLY A 7 -11.42 16.52 -11.21
C GLY A 7 -12.21 15.23 -11.12
N ILE A 8 -13.39 15.20 -11.76
CA ILE A 8 -14.28 14.02 -11.83
C ILE A 8 -13.52 12.74 -12.22
N LYS A 9 -12.45 12.87 -13.03
CA LYS A 9 -11.54 11.79 -13.39
C LYS A 9 -10.78 11.18 -12.20
N ALA A 10 -10.30 12.01 -11.27
CA ALA A 10 -9.63 11.56 -10.06
C ALA A 10 -10.62 10.89 -9.10
N LEU A 11 -11.83 11.42 -9.00
CA LEU A 11 -12.90 10.81 -8.20
C LEU A 11 -13.30 9.44 -8.78
N LEU A 12 -13.48 9.34 -10.10
CA LEU A 12 -13.71 8.06 -10.78
C LEU A 12 -12.57 7.08 -10.54
N ALA A 13 -11.30 7.51 -10.69
CA ALA A 13 -10.16 6.65 -10.42
C ALA A 13 -10.14 6.12 -8.98
N ILE A 14 -10.41 6.98 -8.00
CA ILE A 14 -10.51 6.59 -6.58
C ILE A 14 -11.66 5.60 -6.40
N THR A 15 -12.84 5.88 -6.94
CA THR A 15 -14.01 5.00 -6.82
C THR A 15 -13.77 3.65 -7.48
N THR A 16 -13.13 3.61 -8.64
CA THR A 16 -12.78 2.34 -9.31
C THR A 16 -11.73 1.58 -8.50
N LEU A 17 -10.77 2.27 -7.90
CA LEU A 17 -9.74 1.66 -7.05
C LEU A 17 -10.36 1.11 -5.76
N VAL A 18 -11.27 1.84 -5.14
CA VAL A 18 -12.06 1.39 -3.98
C VAL A 18 -12.99 0.24 -4.35
N ALA A 19 -13.63 0.27 -5.52
CA ALA A 19 -14.48 -0.82 -5.99
C ALA A 19 -13.67 -2.08 -6.32
N LEU A 20 -12.50 -1.92 -6.92
CA LEU A 20 -11.54 -3.01 -7.17
C LEU A 20 -11.06 -3.61 -5.83
N TRP A 21 -10.82 -2.76 -4.83
CA TRP A 21 -10.44 -3.14 -3.48
C TRP A 21 -11.56 -3.85 -2.69
N CYS A 22 -12.79 -3.35 -2.79
CA CYS A 22 -13.95 -4.03 -2.22
C CYS A 22 -14.24 -5.36 -2.94
N SER A 23 -13.93 -5.46 -4.24
CA SER A 23 -14.02 -6.71 -4.99
C SER A 23 -13.04 -7.76 -4.46
N THR A 24 -11.81 -7.37 -4.08
CA THR A 24 -10.83 -8.29 -3.46
C THR A 24 -11.28 -8.86 -2.10
N LEU A 25 -12.20 -8.19 -1.38
CA LEU A 25 -12.78 -8.70 -0.13
C LEU A 25 -13.83 -9.81 -0.35
N THR A 26 -14.30 -10.04 -1.57
CA THR A 26 -15.33 -11.06 -1.86
C THR A 26 -14.76 -12.46 -2.20
N ALA A 27 -13.44 -12.63 -2.12
CA ALA A 27 -12.74 -13.92 -2.31
C ALA A 27 -13.11 -14.65 -3.61
N TYR A 28 -13.24 -13.92 -4.72
CA TYR A 28 -13.44 -14.52 -6.04
C TYR A 28 -12.16 -15.21 -6.55
N THR A 29 -12.33 -16.26 -7.36
CA THR A 29 -11.26 -16.97 -8.07
C THR A 29 -10.53 -15.98 -8.98
N GLY A 30 -9.30 -15.58 -8.63
CA GLY A 30 -8.53 -14.52 -9.30
C GLY A 30 -8.23 -13.29 -8.43
N SER A 31 -8.70 -13.25 -7.18
CA SER A 31 -8.38 -12.16 -6.24
C SER A 31 -6.88 -12.05 -5.91
N ASP A 32 -6.15 -13.17 -5.90
CA ASP A 32 -4.70 -13.20 -5.71
C ASP A 32 -3.95 -12.46 -6.84
N ASP A 33 -4.36 -12.67 -8.09
CA ASP A 33 -3.74 -12.02 -9.25
C ASP A 33 -3.97 -10.49 -9.22
N ILE A 34 -5.17 -10.07 -8.81
CA ILE A 34 -5.50 -8.64 -8.65
C ILE A 34 -4.67 -8.02 -7.52
N GLN A 35 -4.48 -8.71 -6.40
CA GLN A 35 -3.62 -8.22 -5.32
C GLN A 35 -2.19 -8.04 -5.81
N VAL A 36 -1.60 -9.06 -6.45
CA VAL A 36 -0.24 -8.98 -7.01
C VAL A 36 -0.13 -7.86 -8.04
N PHE A 37 -1.16 -7.66 -8.86
CA PHE A 37 -1.23 -6.54 -9.80
C PHE A 37 -1.22 -5.18 -9.08
N ILE A 38 -2.00 -5.01 -8.01
CA ILE A 38 -2.03 -3.77 -7.22
C ILE A 38 -0.66 -3.50 -6.58
N TRP A 39 -0.04 -4.49 -5.95
CA TRP A 39 1.31 -4.37 -5.37
C TRP A 39 2.32 -3.91 -6.43
N THR A 40 2.32 -4.57 -7.58
CA THR A 40 3.21 -4.25 -8.69
C THR A 40 2.93 -2.85 -9.25
N ALA A 41 1.67 -2.48 -9.42
CA ALA A 41 1.27 -1.18 -9.92
C ALA A 41 1.73 -0.04 -9.00
N ILE A 42 1.64 -0.21 -7.68
CA ILE A 42 2.12 0.79 -6.71
C ILE A 42 3.64 0.97 -6.82
N ILE A 43 4.39 -0.13 -6.92
CA ILE A 43 5.86 -0.08 -7.06
C ILE A 43 6.26 0.56 -8.40
N VAL A 44 5.64 0.15 -9.51
CA VAL A 44 5.95 0.67 -10.84
C VAL A 44 5.58 2.15 -10.96
N MET A 45 4.39 2.55 -10.49
CA MET A 45 3.98 3.95 -10.53
C MET A 45 4.84 4.85 -9.64
N SER A 46 5.21 4.38 -8.44
CA SER A 46 6.09 5.16 -7.55
C SER A 46 7.53 5.25 -8.09
N GLY A 47 8.06 4.20 -8.71
CA GLY A 47 9.33 4.23 -9.43
C GLY A 47 9.31 5.17 -10.63
N ALA A 48 8.26 5.12 -11.45
CA ALA A 48 8.07 6.03 -12.57
C ALA A 48 7.95 7.50 -12.10
N ALA A 49 7.26 7.74 -10.98
CA ALA A 49 7.20 9.06 -10.36
C ALA A 49 8.58 9.52 -9.86
N ALA A 50 9.37 8.64 -9.25
CA ALA A 50 10.75 8.95 -8.83
C ALA A 50 11.65 9.33 -10.01
N GLY A 51 11.48 8.71 -11.17
CA GLY A 51 12.22 9.05 -12.39
C GLY A 51 11.75 10.34 -13.06
N SER A 52 10.46 10.66 -12.96
CA SER A 52 9.85 11.79 -13.69
C SER A 52 9.92 13.12 -12.95
N TYR A 53 9.99 13.10 -11.61
CA TYR A 53 10.08 14.32 -10.80
C TYR A 53 11.54 14.71 -10.51
N SER A 54 11.76 15.98 -10.17
CA SER A 54 13.05 16.52 -9.74
C SER A 54 13.02 17.04 -8.30
N GLY A 55 14.21 17.17 -7.70
CA GLY A 55 14.42 17.72 -6.36
C GLY A 55 13.66 17.01 -5.24
N ARG A 56 12.94 17.79 -4.43
CA ARG A 56 12.23 17.32 -3.23
C ARG A 56 11.21 16.21 -3.51
N ARG A 57 10.48 16.29 -4.62
CA ARG A 57 9.48 15.26 -4.99
C ARG A 57 10.14 13.95 -5.41
N ARG A 58 11.31 14.02 -6.06
CA ARG A 58 12.10 12.83 -6.40
C ARG A 58 12.58 12.10 -5.15
N ALA A 59 13.07 12.83 -4.14
CA ALA A 59 13.51 12.24 -2.88
C ALA A 59 12.36 11.50 -2.17
N TYR A 60 11.15 12.08 -2.15
CA TYR A 60 9.96 11.40 -1.62
C TYR A 60 9.68 10.08 -2.33
N TRP A 61 9.52 10.13 -3.65
CA TRP A 61 9.12 8.95 -4.44
C TRP A 61 10.20 7.88 -4.47
N ALA A 62 11.48 8.27 -4.45
CA ALA A 62 12.60 7.33 -4.36
C ALA A 62 12.62 6.62 -3.00
N GLY A 63 12.45 7.34 -1.90
CA GLY A 63 12.35 6.76 -0.56
C GLY A 63 11.13 5.86 -0.39
N PHE A 64 9.97 6.31 -0.89
CA PHE A 64 8.73 5.53 -0.90
C PHE A 64 8.88 4.23 -1.70
N CYS A 65 9.40 4.31 -2.92
CA CYS A 65 9.59 3.14 -3.79
C CYS A 65 10.61 2.16 -3.20
N GLY A 66 11.73 2.67 -2.69
CA GLY A 66 12.75 1.86 -2.02
C GLY A 66 12.19 1.13 -0.79
N ALA A 67 11.40 1.82 0.04
CA ALA A 67 10.75 1.22 1.19
C ALA A 67 9.73 0.13 0.79
N MET A 68 8.89 0.40 -0.22
CA MET A 68 7.92 -0.59 -0.71
C MET A 68 8.61 -1.82 -1.30
N LEU A 69 9.70 -1.64 -2.05
CA LEU A 69 10.49 -2.75 -2.58
C LEU A 69 11.11 -3.58 -1.47
N LEU A 70 11.78 -2.94 -0.50
CA LEU A 70 12.35 -3.64 0.65
C LEU A 70 11.28 -4.40 1.44
N MET A 71 10.08 -3.83 1.59
CA MET A 71 8.99 -4.48 2.29
C MET A 71 8.37 -5.64 1.49
N SER A 72 8.39 -5.57 0.16
CA SER A 72 7.94 -6.65 -0.72
C SER A 72 8.89 -7.85 -0.76
N MET A 73 10.18 -7.64 -0.43
CA MET A 73 11.17 -8.70 -0.39
C MET A 73 10.94 -9.60 0.82
N LYS A 74 10.31 -10.75 0.57
CA LYS A 74 9.95 -11.80 1.53
C LYS A 74 11.08 -12.20 2.50
N ASN A 75 12.34 -12.04 2.10
CA ASN A 75 13.53 -12.38 2.89
C ASN A 75 13.98 -11.30 3.87
N VAL A 76 13.60 -10.02 3.68
CA VAL A 76 13.98 -8.93 4.60
C VAL A 76 13.16 -9.02 5.89
N PHE A 77 11.91 -9.47 5.79
CA PHE A 77 11.00 -9.62 6.94
C PHE A 77 11.20 -10.91 7.74
N VAL A 78 12.10 -11.81 7.36
CA VAL A 78 12.50 -12.94 8.22
C VAL A 78 13.13 -12.42 9.53
N TYR A 79 13.72 -11.21 9.50
CA TYR A 79 14.24 -10.50 10.68
C TYR A 79 13.38 -9.31 11.12
N GLY A 80 12.31 -8.99 10.38
CA GLY A 80 11.38 -7.91 10.70
C GLY A 80 10.26 -8.36 11.64
N ALA A 81 9.53 -7.41 12.22
CA ALA A 81 8.38 -7.69 13.06
C ALA A 81 7.37 -8.55 12.27
N ALA A 82 7.32 -9.85 12.55
CA ALA A 82 6.25 -10.69 12.06
C ALA A 82 4.96 -10.09 12.61
N LEU A 83 4.21 -9.40 11.76
CA LEU A 83 2.97 -8.71 12.10
C LEU A 83 1.85 -9.74 12.41
N ARG A 84 2.12 -10.76 13.23
CA ARG A 84 1.18 -11.85 13.56
C ARG A 84 -0.10 -11.34 14.22
N TRP A 85 -0.10 -10.09 14.70
CA TRP A 85 -1.31 -9.43 15.17
C TRP A 85 -2.27 -9.07 14.02
N THR A 86 -1.80 -8.87 12.78
CA THR A 86 -2.67 -8.58 11.64
C THR A 86 -3.56 -9.77 11.31
N SER A 87 -3.02 -11.00 11.40
CA SER A 87 -3.83 -12.21 11.21
C SER A 87 -4.86 -12.41 12.34
N THR A 88 -4.53 -11.96 13.55
CA THR A 88 -5.46 -11.94 14.70
C THR A 88 -6.56 -10.90 14.50
N ALA A 89 -6.21 -9.70 14.02
CA ALA A 89 -7.16 -8.64 13.70
C ALA A 89 -8.05 -9.00 12.50
N ALA A 90 -7.49 -9.63 11.47
CA ALA A 90 -8.23 -10.13 10.31
C ALA A 90 -9.29 -11.14 10.73
N ARG A 91 -8.93 -12.12 11.58
CA ARG A 91 -9.89 -13.07 12.16
C ARG A 91 -11.02 -12.37 12.92
N ALA A 92 -10.68 -11.41 13.78
CA ALA A 92 -11.68 -10.65 14.53
C ALA A 92 -12.64 -9.89 13.61
N LEU A 93 -12.12 -9.24 12.55
CA LEU A 93 -12.93 -8.52 11.56
C LEU A 93 -13.85 -9.46 10.75
N THR A 94 -13.37 -10.64 10.38
CA THR A 94 -14.16 -11.59 9.59
C THR A 94 -15.35 -12.17 10.35
N ILE A 95 -15.27 -12.28 11.69
CA ILE A 95 -16.40 -12.74 12.53
C ILE A 95 -17.57 -11.75 12.46
N PHE A 96 -17.30 -10.45 12.31
CA PHE A 96 -18.36 -9.44 12.16
C PHE A 96 -18.96 -9.37 10.75
N LEU A 97 -18.24 -9.90 9.74
CA LEU A 97 -18.60 -9.75 8.32
C LEU A 97 -19.42 -10.91 7.76
N ARG A 98 -19.43 -12.11 8.38
CA ARG A 98 -20.19 -13.26 7.86
C ARG A 98 -20.42 -14.37 8.91
N GLU A 99 -21.64 -14.91 8.93
CA GLU A 99 -22.09 -15.98 9.84
C GLU A 99 -21.72 -17.41 9.34
N ASP A 100 -21.38 -17.57 8.06
CA ASP A 100 -21.07 -18.88 7.47
C ASP A 100 -19.58 -19.28 7.57
N ALA A 101 -19.30 -20.32 8.36
CA ALA A 101 -17.95 -20.81 8.66
C ALA A 101 -17.19 -21.41 7.46
N SER A 102 -17.88 -21.89 6.42
CA SER A 102 -17.27 -22.67 5.32
C SER A 102 -16.42 -21.86 4.33
N TYR A 103 -16.49 -20.53 4.36
CA TYR A 103 -15.73 -19.62 3.48
C TYR A 103 -14.75 -18.69 4.22
N GLN A 104 -14.50 -18.91 5.52
CA GLN A 104 -13.72 -17.97 6.35
C GLN A 104 -12.23 -17.94 6.02
N GLU A 105 -11.58 -19.09 5.76
CA GLU A 105 -10.13 -19.20 5.51
C GLU A 105 -9.60 -18.29 4.38
N PRO A 106 -10.17 -18.29 3.16
CA PRO A 106 -9.69 -17.43 2.06
C PRO A 106 -9.96 -15.94 2.32
N ILE A 107 -11.04 -15.61 3.03
CA ILE A 107 -11.38 -14.22 3.36
C ILE A 107 -10.40 -13.67 4.41
N ILE A 108 -10.04 -14.47 5.42
CA ILE A 108 -9.04 -14.09 6.44
C ILE A 108 -7.69 -13.79 5.77
N GLY A 109 -7.25 -14.62 4.82
CA GLY A 109 -6.03 -14.40 4.05
C GLY A 109 -6.06 -13.08 3.27
N ASN A 110 -7.17 -12.79 2.58
CA ASN A 110 -7.31 -11.54 1.84
C ASN A 110 -7.32 -10.32 2.76
N VAL A 111 -8.04 -10.36 3.89
CA VAL A 111 -8.07 -9.26 4.87
C VAL A 111 -6.70 -9.04 5.49
N ASP A 112 -5.95 -10.10 5.82
CA ASP A 112 -4.59 -10.00 6.35
C ASP A 112 -3.63 -9.35 5.33
N SER A 113 -3.64 -9.80 4.08
CA SER A 113 -2.87 -9.20 2.99
C SER A 113 -3.21 -7.71 2.79
N THR A 114 -4.49 -7.37 2.94
CA THR A 114 -4.99 -5.99 2.82
C THR A 114 -4.48 -5.10 3.96
N LEU A 115 -4.52 -5.60 5.19
CA LEU A 115 -3.98 -4.90 6.37
C LEU A 115 -2.47 -4.71 6.25
N MET A 116 -1.73 -5.74 5.82
CA MET A 116 -0.30 -5.63 5.57
C MET A 116 0.01 -4.59 4.50
N LEU A 117 -0.73 -4.56 3.40
CA LEU A 117 -0.57 -3.56 2.35
C LEU A 117 -0.77 -2.14 2.87
N ILE A 118 -1.82 -1.90 3.67
CA ILE A 118 -2.07 -0.59 4.28
C ILE A 118 -0.92 -0.17 5.20
N ILE A 119 -0.44 -1.08 6.05
CA ILE A 119 0.69 -0.82 6.96
C ILE A 119 1.96 -0.49 6.16
N PHE A 120 2.24 -1.22 5.08
CA PHE A 120 3.42 -1.00 4.25
C PHE A 120 3.33 0.31 3.47
N ILE A 121 2.15 0.68 2.95
CA ILE A 121 1.93 1.98 2.32
C ILE A 121 2.14 3.11 3.34
N ALA A 122 1.61 2.97 4.56
CA ALA A 122 1.79 3.98 5.60
C ALA A 122 3.26 4.13 6.01
N ALA A 123 3.96 3.02 6.24
CA ALA A 123 5.36 3.02 6.63
C ALA A 123 6.27 3.55 5.51
N SER A 124 6.02 3.18 4.26
CA SER A 124 6.74 3.72 3.10
C SER A 124 6.48 5.21 2.88
N ALA A 125 5.27 5.71 3.15
CA ALA A 125 4.98 7.14 3.14
C ALA A 125 5.79 7.91 4.18
N VAL A 126 5.93 7.37 5.39
CA VAL A 126 6.80 7.94 6.44
C VAL A 126 8.26 7.95 5.99
N ILE A 127 8.76 6.86 5.38
CA ILE A 127 10.13 6.80 4.87
C ILE A 127 10.34 7.78 3.71
N GLY A 128 9.38 7.93 2.79
CA GLY A 128 9.42 8.94 1.75
C GLY A 128 9.50 10.35 2.33
N TRP A 129 8.74 10.64 3.39
CA TRP A 129 8.78 11.91 4.08
C TRP A 129 10.13 12.17 4.80
N LEU A 130 10.69 11.16 5.45
CA LEU A 130 12.04 11.24 6.04
C LEU A 130 13.12 11.46 4.96
N SER A 131 12.98 10.82 3.81
CA SER A 131 13.90 11.00 2.67
C SER A 131 13.92 12.44 2.17
N VAL A 132 12.74 13.10 2.18
CA VAL A 132 12.63 14.54 1.91
C VAL A 132 13.33 15.37 2.97
N PHE A 133 13.16 15.04 4.25
CA PHE A 133 13.82 15.75 5.34
C PHE A 133 15.34 15.70 5.19
N VAL A 134 15.89 14.52 4.89
CA VAL A 134 17.34 14.34 4.63
C VAL A 134 17.80 15.16 3.43
N TYR A 135 17.03 15.15 2.33
CA TYR A 135 17.33 15.96 1.16
C TYR A 135 17.38 17.46 1.47
N ASP A 136 16.39 17.96 2.22
CA ASP A 136 16.31 19.37 2.63
C ASP A 136 17.47 19.77 3.57
N GLN A 137 18.04 18.85 4.35
CA GLN A 137 19.22 19.11 5.19
C GLN A 137 20.51 19.14 4.35
N CYS A 138 20.69 18.18 3.44
CA CYS A 138 21.88 18.16 2.56
C CYS A 138 21.94 19.40 1.66
N SER A 139 20.81 19.84 1.12
CA SER A 139 20.75 21.03 0.26
C SER A 139 21.07 22.34 0.99
N LYS A 140 21.04 22.38 2.32
CA LYS A 140 21.41 23.56 3.13
C LYS A 140 22.87 23.56 3.55
N ALA A 141 23.56 22.43 3.40
CA ALA A 141 24.96 22.27 3.74
C ALA A 141 25.90 22.63 2.58
N GLU A 142 25.37 22.72 1.35
CA GLU A 142 26.02 23.30 0.17
C GLU A 142 25.78 24.82 0.09
#